data_AF-A0A843CGV8-F1
#
_entry.id   AF-A0A843CGV8-F1
#
_cell.length_a   1.000
_cell.length_b   1.000
_cell.length_c   1.000
_cell.angle_alpha   90.00
_cell.angle_beta   90.00
_cell.angle_gamma   90.00
#
_symmetry.space_group_name_H-M   'P 1'
#
loop_
_entity.id
_entity.type
_entity.pdbx_description
1 polymer ?
#
loop_
_entity_poly.entity_id
_entity_poly.type
_entity_poly.pdbx_seq_one_letter_code
_entity_poly.pdbx_strand_id
1 'polypeptide(L)'
;SKFYELGVDFIMAAKIDKRIKKLLARHTRENGRESAIFEYRFKAEGSPEFYLVAIPNPEFDPRKRAGPGNKDFLLFATSIAFGSTEEFIKWVPRSYRARWNIETGYRVKKEFKIRTCSRSYVVRVLFFVIQCITHNFLNLLKRILRISAHQLKARIVEDLDRYLRRGRFWNNISLRAFYAKIAYYNR
;
A
#
# COMPACT_ATOMS: atom_id res chain seq x y z
N SER A 1 -2.41 23.74 7.46
CA SER A 1 -2.13 22.29 7.19
C SER A 1 -1.01 22.28 6.20
N LYS A 2 0.07 21.55 6.49
CA LYS A 2 1.32 21.63 5.74
C LYS A 2 1.18 21.40 4.23
N PHE A 3 0.15 20.67 3.78
CA PHE A 3 -0.15 20.48 2.36
C PHE A 3 -0.66 21.74 1.65
N TYR A 4 -1.50 22.53 2.32
CA TYR A 4 -2.00 23.80 1.78
C TYR A 4 -0.91 24.87 1.76
N GLU A 5 -0.05 24.88 2.77
CA GLU A 5 1.13 25.76 2.82
C GLU A 5 2.13 25.47 1.70
N LEU A 6 2.15 24.23 1.18
CA LEU A 6 3.00 23.80 0.07
C LEU A 6 2.33 23.93 -1.30
N GLY A 7 1.04 24.30 -1.37
CA GLY A 7 0.28 24.37 -2.61
C GLY A 7 0.13 23.01 -3.32
N VAL A 8 0.15 21.91 -2.57
CA VAL A 8 0.13 20.55 -3.13
C VAL A 8 -1.23 19.90 -2.91
N ASP A 9 -1.76 19.34 -4.00
CA ASP A 9 -2.97 18.55 -3.96
C ASP A 9 -2.82 17.23 -3.20
N PHE A 10 -3.86 16.83 -2.48
CA PHE A 10 -3.83 15.60 -1.70
C PHE A 10 -5.11 14.78 -1.78
N ILE A 11 -4.96 13.48 -1.53
CA ILE A 11 -6.04 12.54 -1.23
C ILE A 11 -5.62 11.72 0.00
N MET A 12 -6.44 11.74 1.04
CA MET A 12 -6.19 10.97 2.27
C MET A 12 -7.46 10.29 2.78
N ALA A 13 -7.31 9.22 3.55
CA ALA A 13 -8.46 8.61 4.22
C ALA A 13 -8.93 9.55 5.34
N ALA A 14 -10.22 9.85 5.35
CA ALA A 14 -10.80 10.72 6.37
C ALA A 14 -11.21 9.91 7.61
N LYS A 15 -10.96 10.47 8.79
CA LYS A 15 -11.39 9.88 10.06
C LYS A 15 -12.79 10.38 10.41
N ILE A 16 -13.67 9.47 10.79
CA ILE A 16 -15.02 9.82 11.24
C ILE A 16 -14.93 10.55 12.57
N ASP A 17 -15.45 11.78 12.61
CA ASP A 17 -15.72 12.52 13.84
C ASP A 17 -17.24 12.63 14.09
N LYS A 18 -17.65 13.26 15.21
CA LYS A 18 -19.06 13.44 15.56
C LYS A 18 -19.84 14.25 14.51
N ARG A 19 -19.20 15.20 13.82
CA ARG A 19 -19.82 16.08 12.82
C ARG A 19 -20.00 15.37 11.49
N ILE A 20 -18.96 14.69 11.02
CA ILE A 20 -19.00 13.82 9.84
C ILE A 20 -20.04 12.72 10.04
N LYS A 21 -20.12 12.12 11.23
CA LYS A 21 -21.15 11.11 11.52
C LYS A 21 -22.57 11.68 11.38
N LYS A 22 -22.81 12.89 11.89
CA LYS A 22 -24.12 13.58 11.74
C LYS A 22 -24.40 13.92 10.27
N LEU A 23 -23.39 14.37 9.53
CA LEU A 23 -23.47 14.69 8.11
C LEU A 23 -23.88 13.45 7.30
N LEU A 24 -23.20 12.32 7.51
CA LEU A 24 -23.51 11.05 6.85
C LEU A 24 -24.89 10.53 7.23
N ALA A 25 -25.27 10.58 8.51
CA ALA A 25 -26.61 10.15 8.95
C ALA A 25 -27.75 11.02 8.37
N ARG A 26 -27.47 12.29 8.07
CA ARG A 26 -28.41 13.15 7.33
C ARG A 26 -28.50 12.72 5.87
N HIS A 27 -27.35 12.61 5.19
CA HIS A 27 -27.27 12.13 3.81
C HIS A 27 -27.98 10.78 3.61
N THR A 28 -27.76 9.83 4.51
CA THR A 28 -28.40 8.51 4.43
C THR A 28 -29.92 8.56 4.56
N ARG A 29 -30.46 9.53 5.30
CA ARG A 29 -31.92 9.71 5.41
C ARG A 29 -32.52 10.37 4.17
N GLU A 30 -31.79 11.28 3.55
CA GLU A 30 -32.27 12.09 2.42
C GLU A 30 -32.08 11.36 1.08
N ASN A 31 -30.90 10.76 0.87
CA ASN A 31 -30.45 10.22 -0.41
C ASN A 31 -30.10 8.73 -0.35
N GLY A 32 -30.36 8.06 0.78
CA GLY A 32 -29.98 6.67 0.97
C GLY A 32 -28.46 6.45 1.01
N ARG A 33 -28.01 5.25 0.63
CA ARG A 33 -26.60 4.85 0.70
C ARG A 33 -25.87 5.11 -0.61
N GLU A 34 -26.03 6.30 -1.15
CA GLU A 34 -25.36 6.72 -2.37
C GLU A 34 -24.04 7.43 -2.09
N SER A 35 -23.16 7.43 -3.09
CA SER A 35 -21.89 8.17 -3.00
C SER A 35 -22.15 9.67 -3.01
N ALA A 36 -21.37 10.43 -2.24
CA ALA A 36 -21.54 11.87 -2.14
C ALA A 36 -20.21 12.59 -1.95
N ILE A 37 -20.18 13.85 -2.37
CA ILE A 37 -19.08 14.78 -2.13
C ILE A 37 -19.63 15.93 -1.30
N PHE A 38 -18.99 16.23 -0.18
CA PHE A 38 -19.35 17.34 0.68
C PHE A 38 -18.21 18.34 0.74
N GLU A 39 -18.51 19.61 0.55
CA GLU A 39 -17.58 20.68 0.94
C GLU A 39 -17.45 20.69 2.47
N TYR A 40 -16.21 20.69 2.95
CA TYR A 40 -15.92 20.58 4.36
C TYR A 40 -14.81 21.54 4.77
N ARG A 41 -15.04 22.20 5.91
CA ARG A 41 -14.08 23.06 6.60
C ARG A 41 -14.08 22.75 8.09
N PHE A 42 -12.91 22.66 8.69
CA PHE A 42 -12.80 22.58 10.15
C PHE A 42 -13.24 23.89 10.80
N LYS A 43 -13.66 23.82 12.08
CA LYS A 43 -14.18 24.99 12.80
C LYS A 43 -13.09 26.01 13.18
N ALA A 44 -11.82 25.62 13.18
CA ALA A 44 -10.75 26.53 13.56
C ALA A 44 -10.62 27.63 12.50
N GLU A 45 -10.41 28.86 12.94
CA GLU A 45 -10.21 30.00 12.06
C GLU A 45 -8.98 29.78 11.15
N GLY A 46 -9.09 30.17 9.88
CA GLY A 46 -8.06 29.87 8.86
C GLY A 46 -7.97 28.40 8.44
N SER A 47 -8.92 27.55 8.82
CA SER A 47 -8.93 26.16 8.36
C SER A 47 -9.17 26.08 6.85
N PRO A 48 -8.40 25.24 6.14
CA PRO A 48 -8.57 25.10 4.70
C PRO A 48 -9.85 24.36 4.36
N GLU A 49 -10.41 24.68 3.19
CA GLU A 49 -11.52 23.96 2.60
C GLU A 49 -11.05 22.75 1.82
N PHE A 50 -11.75 21.64 1.97
CA PHE A 50 -11.52 20.42 1.24
C PHE A 50 -12.84 19.70 0.97
N TYR A 51 -12.80 18.77 0.03
CA TYR A 51 -13.91 17.89 -0.27
C TYR A 51 -13.80 16.60 0.55
N LEU A 52 -14.89 16.26 1.23
CA LEU A 52 -15.11 14.97 1.86
C LEU A 52 -15.89 14.07 0.90
N VAL A 53 -15.23 13.04 0.38
CA VAL A 53 -15.83 12.07 -0.53
C VAL A 53 -16.25 10.84 0.26
N ALA A 54 -17.56 10.54 0.24
CA ALA A 54 -18.17 9.39 0.89
C ALA A 54 -18.61 8.37 -0.14
N ILE A 55 -18.13 7.14 0.00
CA ILE A 55 -18.39 6.05 -0.95
C ILE A 55 -18.94 4.86 -0.17
N PRO A 56 -20.09 4.29 -0.56
CA PRO A 56 -20.68 3.14 0.14
C PRO A 56 -19.68 1.99 0.22
N ASN A 57 -19.54 1.42 1.41
CA ASN A 57 -18.69 0.26 1.60
C ASN A 57 -19.46 -1.02 1.22
N PRO A 58 -19.05 -1.75 0.17
CA PRO A 58 -19.74 -2.98 -0.24
C PRO A 58 -19.67 -4.09 0.82
N GLU A 59 -18.69 -4.02 1.73
CA GLU A 59 -18.52 -5.00 2.81
C GLU A 59 -19.30 -4.64 4.08
N PHE A 60 -20.08 -3.55 4.07
CA PHE A 60 -20.86 -3.18 5.24
C PHE A 60 -21.99 -4.17 5.50
N ASP A 61 -22.09 -4.61 6.75
CA ASP A 61 -23.18 -5.45 7.24
C ASP A 61 -23.97 -4.72 8.35
N PRO A 62 -25.27 -4.39 8.14
CA PRO A 62 -26.08 -3.72 9.14
C PRO A 62 -26.30 -4.55 10.41
N ARG A 63 -26.11 -5.87 10.34
CA ARG A 63 -26.27 -6.79 11.48
C ARG A 63 -25.05 -6.76 12.41
N LYS A 64 -23.89 -6.31 11.92
CA LYS A 64 -22.65 -6.23 12.71
C LYS A 64 -22.54 -4.88 13.40
N ARG A 65 -21.94 -4.87 14.59
CA ARG A 65 -21.66 -3.64 15.33
C ARG A 65 -20.80 -2.70 14.47
N ALA A 66 -21.21 -1.44 14.36
CA ALA A 66 -20.42 -0.43 13.66
C ALA A 66 -19.05 -0.26 14.30
N GLY A 67 -17.99 -0.26 13.48
CA GLY A 67 -16.62 -0.21 13.97
C GLY A 67 -15.58 -0.15 12.84
N PRO A 68 -14.28 -0.22 13.17
CA PRO A 68 -13.21 -0.11 12.18
C PRO A 68 -13.29 -1.14 11.04
N GLY A 69 -13.82 -2.34 11.33
CA GLY A 69 -14.04 -3.43 10.36
C GLY A 69 -15.45 -3.53 9.80
N ASN A 70 -16.37 -2.62 10.18
CA ASN A 70 -17.73 -2.56 9.64
C ASN A 70 -18.16 -1.10 9.52
N LYS A 71 -17.61 -0.43 8.50
CA LYS A 71 -17.88 0.98 8.20
C LYS A 71 -18.91 1.08 7.10
N ASP A 72 -19.89 1.97 7.27
CA ASP A 72 -20.95 2.23 6.31
C ASP A 72 -20.39 2.83 5.00
N PHE A 73 -19.53 3.84 5.15
CA PHE A 73 -18.87 4.51 4.04
C PHE A 73 -17.35 4.44 4.18
N LEU A 74 -16.68 4.30 3.04
CA LEU A 74 -15.28 4.64 2.85
C LEU A 74 -15.19 6.16 2.64
N LEU A 75 -14.39 6.83 3.47
CA LEU A 75 -14.30 8.28 3.47
C LEU A 75 -12.91 8.75 3.06
N PHE A 76 -12.87 9.75 2.20
CA PHE A 76 -11.66 10.39 1.72
C PHE A 76 -11.77 11.90 1.85
N ALA A 77 -10.66 12.55 2.16
CA ALA A 77 -10.51 14.00 2.16
C ALA A 77 -9.55 14.39 1.03
N THR A 78 -9.93 15.39 0.23
CA THR A 78 -9.16 15.83 -0.94
C THR A 78 -9.29 17.33 -1.20
N SER A 79 -8.19 17.98 -1.60
CA SER A 79 -8.20 19.37 -2.09
C SER A 79 -8.45 19.48 -3.60
N ILE A 80 -8.39 18.35 -4.30
CA ILE A 80 -8.44 18.30 -5.77
C ILE A 80 -9.81 18.76 -6.26
N ALA A 81 -9.81 19.79 -7.10
CA ALA A 81 -10.98 20.23 -7.83
C ALA A 81 -11.40 19.18 -8.87
N PHE A 82 -12.70 19.05 -9.10
CA PHE A 82 -13.26 18.07 -10.02
C PHE A 82 -14.30 18.69 -10.93
N GLY A 83 -14.31 18.28 -12.20
CA GLY A 83 -15.33 18.69 -13.17
C GLY A 83 -16.58 17.82 -13.11
N SER A 84 -16.41 16.49 -13.14
CA SER A 84 -17.50 15.51 -13.07
C SER A 84 -17.48 14.76 -11.74
N THR A 85 -18.59 14.85 -11.01
CA THR A 85 -18.81 14.14 -9.73
C THR A 85 -18.67 12.62 -9.88
N GLU A 86 -19.24 12.05 -10.94
CA GLU A 86 -19.24 10.60 -11.16
C GLU A 86 -17.84 10.03 -11.43
N GLU A 87 -17.07 10.71 -12.26
CA GLU A 87 -15.68 10.32 -12.54
C GLU A 87 -14.82 10.45 -11.29
N PHE A 88 -15.01 11.53 -10.53
CA PHE A 88 -14.24 11.80 -9.33
C PHE A 88 -14.46 10.75 -8.24
N ILE A 89 -15.73 10.37 -8.01
CA ILE A 89 -16.10 9.30 -7.07
C ILE A 89 -15.43 7.97 -7.44
N LYS A 90 -15.31 7.64 -8.72
CA LYS A 90 -14.62 6.42 -9.19
C LYS A 90 -13.10 6.54 -9.08
N TRP A 91 -12.56 7.73 -9.36
CA TRP A 91 -11.13 7.98 -9.43
C TRP A 91 -10.46 8.03 -8.04
N VAL A 92 -11.09 8.69 -7.05
CA VAL A 92 -10.52 8.89 -5.71
C VAL A 92 -10.09 7.58 -5.02
N PRO A 93 -10.94 6.53 -4.94
CA PRO A 93 -10.54 5.24 -4.38
C PRO A 93 -9.40 4.58 -5.15
N ARG A 94 -9.40 4.69 -6.48
CA ARG A 94 -8.37 4.08 -7.34
C ARG A 94 -7.01 4.72 -7.08
N SER A 95 -6.96 6.05 -7.05
CA SER A 95 -5.75 6.82 -6.76
C SER A 95 -5.25 6.57 -5.33
N TYR A 96 -6.16 6.56 -4.35
CA TYR A 96 -5.81 6.21 -2.97
C TYR A 96 -5.24 4.79 -2.86
N ARG A 97 -5.87 3.80 -3.53
CA ARG A 97 -5.42 2.40 -3.56
C ARG A 97 -4.05 2.27 -4.22
N ALA A 98 -3.79 2.98 -5.32
CA ALA A 98 -2.47 2.99 -5.97
C ALA A 98 -1.38 3.51 -5.02
N ARG A 99 -1.65 4.62 -4.30
CA ARG A 99 -0.74 5.14 -3.27
C ARG A 99 -0.52 4.12 -2.14
N TRP A 100 -1.59 3.50 -1.65
CA TRP A 100 -1.51 2.49 -0.60
C TRP A 100 -0.72 1.25 -1.02
N ASN A 101 -0.84 0.83 -2.28
CA ASN A 101 -0.07 -0.28 -2.84
C ASN A 101 1.42 0.03 -2.88
N ILE A 102 1.82 1.28 -3.15
CA ILE A 102 3.21 1.71 -3.05
C ILE A 102 3.70 1.62 -1.60
N GLU A 103 2.94 2.16 -0.66
CA GLU A 103 3.29 2.14 0.78
C GLU A 103 3.40 0.71 1.33
N THR A 104 2.43 -0.14 1.00
CA THR A 104 2.42 -1.56 1.37
C THR A 104 3.55 -2.32 0.66
N GLY A 105 3.81 -1.99 -0.60
CA GLY A 105 4.93 -2.51 -1.37
C GLY A 105 6.28 -2.22 -0.68
N TYR A 106 6.47 -1.02 -0.15
CA TYR A 106 7.65 -0.68 0.64
C TYR A 106 7.77 -1.49 1.94
N ARG A 107 6.66 -1.88 2.58
CA ARG A 107 6.68 -2.76 3.75
C ARG A 107 7.17 -4.16 3.39
N VAL A 108 6.70 -4.72 2.27
CA VAL A 108 7.17 -6.04 1.78
C VAL A 108 8.61 -5.98 1.30
N LYS A 109 9.04 -4.86 0.70
CA LYS A 109 10.45 -4.63 0.37
C LYS A 109 11.35 -4.68 1.61
N LYS A 110 10.86 -4.36 2.82
CA LYS A 110 11.66 -4.49 4.05
C LYS A 110 12.06 -5.93 4.34
N GLU A 111 11.37 -6.93 3.80
CA GLU A 111 11.79 -8.32 3.97
C GLU A 111 13.20 -8.50 3.41
N PHE A 112 13.52 -8.00 2.21
CA PHE A 112 14.88 -8.08 1.67
C PHE A 112 15.82 -6.95 2.11
N LYS A 113 15.45 -6.17 3.14
CA LYS A 113 16.31 -5.08 3.61
C LYS A 113 17.60 -5.63 4.20
N ILE A 114 18.71 -5.31 3.56
CA ILE A 114 20.05 -5.56 4.09
C ILE A 114 20.32 -4.49 5.15
N ARG A 115 20.57 -4.91 6.39
CA ARG A 115 20.96 -4.01 7.48
C ARG A 115 22.47 -3.73 7.36
N THR A 116 22.85 -2.46 7.44
CA THR A 116 24.25 -2.04 7.34
C THR A 116 24.56 -0.94 8.34
N CYS A 117 25.74 -1.00 8.95
CA CYS A 117 26.30 0.08 9.77
C CYS A 117 27.22 1.01 8.97
N SER A 118 27.38 0.77 7.66
CA SER A 118 28.25 1.58 6.80
C SER A 118 27.77 3.04 6.74
N ARG A 119 28.72 3.97 6.87
CA ARG A 119 28.47 5.41 6.69
C ARG A 119 28.55 5.84 5.22
N SER A 120 29.10 4.99 4.35
CA SER A 120 29.20 5.28 2.91
C SER A 120 27.83 5.27 2.24
N TYR A 121 27.51 6.37 1.55
CA TYR A 121 26.28 6.50 0.77
C TYR A 121 26.22 5.46 -0.35
N VAL A 122 27.34 5.21 -1.03
CA VAL A 122 27.46 4.23 -2.12
C VAL A 122 27.03 2.84 -1.66
N VAL A 123 27.49 2.41 -0.48
CA VAL A 123 27.12 1.10 0.09
C VAL A 123 25.64 1.03 0.42
N ARG A 124 25.05 2.13 0.94
CA ARG A 124 23.61 2.17 1.24
C ARG A 124 22.76 2.11 -0.02
N VAL A 125 23.16 2.80 -1.08
CA VAL A 125 22.49 2.75 -2.39
C VAL A 125 22.61 1.36 -3.01
N LEU A 126 23.79 0.76 -2.98
CA LEU A 126 24.00 -0.60 -3.48
C LEU A 126 23.06 -1.59 -2.79
N PHE A 127 22.97 -1.55 -1.46
CA PHE A 127 22.07 -2.43 -0.70
C PHE A 127 20.60 -2.16 -0.99
N PHE A 128 20.22 -0.91 -1.24
CA PHE A 128 18.88 -0.56 -1.69
C PHE A 128 18.58 -1.15 -3.08
N VAL A 129 19.51 -1.06 -4.03
CA VAL A 129 19.36 -1.63 -5.38
C VAL A 129 19.22 -3.15 -5.32
N ILE A 130 20.07 -3.84 -4.53
CA ILE A 130 19.98 -5.29 -4.33
C ILE A 130 18.60 -5.66 -3.74
N GLN A 131 18.14 -4.93 -2.73
CA GLN A 131 16.81 -5.11 -2.13
C GLN A 131 15.69 -4.99 -3.19
N CYS A 132 15.78 -4.03 -4.10
CA CYS A 132 14.82 -3.88 -5.20
C CYS A 132 14.86 -5.06 -6.17
N ILE A 133 16.05 -5.51 -6.57
CA ILE A 133 16.23 -6.65 -7.47
C ILE A 133 15.63 -7.92 -6.85
N THR A 134 15.97 -8.24 -5.60
CA THR A 134 15.47 -9.46 -4.93
C THR A 134 13.96 -9.42 -4.74
N HIS A 135 13.38 -8.26 -4.45
CA HIS A 135 11.93 -8.11 -4.36
C HIS A 135 11.23 -8.35 -5.70
N ASN A 136 11.75 -7.79 -6.79
CA ASN A 136 11.21 -8.03 -8.13
C ASN A 136 11.34 -9.49 -8.54
N PHE A 137 12.46 -10.12 -8.21
CA PHE A 137 12.69 -11.54 -8.45
C PHE A 137 11.69 -12.42 -7.68
N LEU A 138 11.42 -12.14 -6.40
CA LEU A 138 10.37 -12.84 -5.65
C LEU A 138 8.98 -12.68 -6.30
N ASN A 139 8.63 -11.46 -6.74
CA ASN A 139 7.33 -11.21 -7.37
C ASN A 139 7.19 -11.97 -8.70
N LEU A 140 8.28 -12.12 -9.46
CA LEU A 140 8.30 -12.96 -10.66
C LEU A 140 8.09 -14.43 -10.30
N LEU A 141 8.84 -14.96 -9.33
CA LEU A 141 8.71 -16.35 -8.89
C LEU A 141 7.30 -16.66 -8.36
N LYS A 142 6.69 -15.72 -7.63
CA LYS A 142 5.32 -15.86 -7.11
C LYS A 142 4.24 -16.06 -8.19
N ARG A 143 4.52 -15.70 -9.45
CA ARG A 143 3.60 -15.96 -10.57
C ARG A 143 3.50 -17.45 -10.93
N ILE A 144 4.51 -18.24 -10.55
CA ILE A 144 4.68 -19.63 -10.97
C ILE A 144 4.74 -20.57 -9.75
N LEU A 145 5.16 -20.05 -8.59
CA LEU A 145 5.50 -20.83 -7.39
C LEU A 145 4.88 -20.20 -6.13
N ARG A 146 4.39 -21.01 -5.19
CA ARG A 146 3.97 -20.56 -3.85
C ARG A 146 5.17 -20.45 -2.92
N ILE A 147 6.03 -19.45 -3.17
CA ILE A 147 7.23 -19.19 -2.38
C ILE A 147 7.12 -17.91 -1.52
N SER A 148 7.57 -18.01 -0.28
CA SER A 148 7.74 -16.88 0.64
C SER A 148 9.12 -16.23 0.52
N ALA A 149 9.24 -14.97 0.97
CA ALA A 149 10.54 -14.30 1.00
C ALA A 149 11.56 -15.01 1.91
N HIS A 150 11.11 -15.62 3.01
CA HIS A 150 11.97 -16.37 3.93
C HIS A 150 12.62 -17.57 3.24
N GLN A 151 11.84 -18.35 2.50
CA GLN A 151 12.34 -19.52 1.76
C GLN A 151 13.34 -19.10 0.67
N LEU A 152 13.07 -18.02 -0.06
CA LEU A 152 14.00 -17.50 -1.07
C LEU A 152 15.33 -17.07 -0.42
N LYS A 153 15.28 -16.33 0.70
CA LYS A 153 16.48 -15.93 1.43
C LYS A 153 17.29 -17.13 1.92
N ALA A 154 16.63 -18.11 2.53
CA ALA A 154 17.29 -19.30 3.06
C ALA A 154 18.11 -20.00 1.97
N ARG A 155 17.56 -20.10 0.76
CA ARG A 155 18.28 -20.69 -0.39
C ARG A 155 19.44 -19.85 -0.89
N ILE A 156 19.24 -18.54 -1.00
CA ILE A 156 20.34 -17.63 -1.37
C ILE A 156 21.49 -17.75 -0.36
N VAL A 157 21.18 -17.78 0.94
CA VAL A 157 22.18 -17.92 2.00
C VAL A 157 22.87 -19.30 1.95
N GLU A 158 22.12 -20.38 1.75
CA GLU A 158 22.67 -21.74 1.63
C GLU A 158 23.65 -21.85 0.45
N ASP A 159 23.29 -21.28 -0.70
CA ASP A 159 24.16 -21.29 -1.88
C ASP A 159 25.38 -20.38 -1.72
N LEU A 160 25.24 -19.23 -1.05
CA LEU A 160 26.37 -18.34 -0.70
C LEU A 160 27.33 -18.99 0.31
N ASP A 161 26.83 -19.62 1.38
CA ASP A 161 27.66 -20.31 2.37
C ASP A 161 28.42 -21.48 1.72
N ARG A 162 27.73 -22.25 0.86
CA ARG A 162 28.37 -23.30 0.07
C ARG A 162 29.46 -22.75 -0.85
N TYR A 163 29.24 -21.58 -1.46
CA TYR A 163 30.25 -20.90 -2.28
C TYR A 163 31.48 -20.52 -1.46
N LEU A 164 31.29 -19.77 -0.37
CA LEU A 164 32.38 -19.26 0.46
C LEU A 164 33.20 -20.39 1.09
N ARG A 165 32.56 -21.48 1.52
CA ARG A 165 33.26 -22.61 2.15
C ARG A 165 33.96 -23.54 1.17
N ARG A 166 33.49 -23.64 -0.07
CA ARG A 166 33.98 -24.65 -1.03
C ARG A 166 34.73 -24.06 -2.23
N GLY A 167 34.89 -22.74 -2.29
CA GLY A 167 35.62 -22.02 -3.34
C GLY A 167 35.05 -22.17 -4.76
N ARG A 168 33.93 -22.89 -4.93
CA ARG A 168 33.30 -23.15 -6.22
C ARG A 168 32.05 -22.30 -6.34
N PHE A 169 32.12 -21.24 -7.16
CA PHE A 169 30.89 -20.72 -7.76
C PHE A 169 30.40 -21.86 -8.62
N TRP A 170 29.15 -22.29 -8.45
CA TRP A 170 28.55 -23.01 -9.56
C TRP A 170 28.40 -21.94 -10.65
N ASN A 171 29.43 -21.76 -11.48
CA ASN A 171 29.37 -20.94 -12.69
C ASN A 171 28.27 -21.42 -13.66
N ASN A 172 27.45 -22.40 -13.26
CA ASN A 172 26.32 -22.97 -13.97
C ASN A 172 25.33 -23.66 -13.01
N ILE A 173 24.84 -23.01 -11.93
CA ILE A 173 23.49 -23.41 -11.48
C ILE A 173 22.56 -22.95 -12.60
N SER A 174 22.16 -23.90 -13.45
CA SER A 174 21.14 -23.60 -14.45
C SER A 174 19.89 -23.10 -13.72
N LEU A 175 19.22 -22.10 -14.31
CA LEU A 175 17.93 -21.61 -13.83
C LEU A 175 16.98 -22.77 -13.51
N ARG A 176 17.09 -23.87 -14.26
CA ARG A 176 16.35 -25.12 -14.06
C ARG A 176 16.68 -25.83 -12.74
N ALA A 177 17.96 -25.96 -12.37
CA ALA A 177 18.37 -26.57 -11.12
C ALA A 177 18.00 -25.70 -9.90
N PHE A 178 18.14 -24.37 -10.03
CA PHE A 178 17.68 -23.44 -9.00
C PHE A 178 16.16 -23.51 -8.83
N TYR A 179 15.42 -23.48 -9.95
CA TYR A 179 13.97 -23.59 -9.97
C TYR A 179 13.50 -24.91 -9.35
N ALA A 180 14.12 -26.04 -9.68
CA ALA A 180 13.78 -27.34 -9.10
C ALA A 180 13.92 -27.36 -7.56
N LYS A 181 15.00 -26.77 -7.03
CA LYS A 181 15.21 -26.64 -5.58
C LYS A 181 14.19 -25.72 -4.92
N ILE A 182 13.82 -24.63 -5.57
CA ILE A 182 12.80 -23.72 -5.06
C ILE A 182 11.40 -24.33 -5.15
N ALA A 183 11.09 -25.07 -6.21
CA ALA A 183 9.82 -25.74 -6.41
C ALA A 183 9.53 -26.82 -5.36
N TYR A 184 10.55 -27.33 -4.66
CA TYR A 184 10.38 -28.17 -3.48
C TYR A 184 9.51 -27.51 -2.40
N TYR A 185 9.57 -26.18 -2.26
CA TYR A 185 8.75 -25.42 -1.31
C TYR A 185 7.29 -25.26 -1.71
N ASN A 186 6.92 -25.71 -2.92
CA ASN A 186 5.59 -25.58 -3.49
C ASN A 186 4.68 -26.78 -3.17
N ARG A 187 5.19 -27.77 -2.41
CA ARG A 187 4.45 -28.94 -1.92
C ARG A 187 3.78 -28.66 -0.58
#